data_AF-A0A6J5B8Z1-F1
#
_entry.id   AF-A0A6J5B8Z1-F1
#
_cell.length_a   1.000
_cell.length_b   1.000
_cell.length_c   1.000
_cell.angle_alpha   90.00
_cell.angle_beta   90.00
_cell.angle_gamma   90.00
#
_symmetry.space_group_name_H-M   'P 1'
#
loop_
_entity.id
_entity.type
_entity.pdbx_description
1 polymer ?
#
loop_
_entity_poly.entity_id
_entity_poly.type
_entity_poly.pdbx_seq_one_letter_code
_entity_poly.pdbx_strand_id
1 'polypeptide(L)'
;MRTDALPLRIGLRLWGFDEYEVRGWGENLPTLGGRISWEIMHDCDADGVGAVIHLVRSSAQTLASFCWNCVGANRAIRLAQGAAVLHVAVFSGDARRLPTPRYGLWAIAGRRSEEQTVHEIARTLVFPRVIHAR
;
A
#
# COMPACT_ATOMS: atom_id res chain seq x y z
N MET A 1 -9.84 -3.80 -31.29
CA MET A 1 -10.99 -3.67 -30.37
C MET A 1 -10.42 -3.64 -28.96
N ARG A 2 -10.36 -2.47 -28.32
CA ARG A 2 -9.84 -2.29 -26.97
C ARG A 2 -10.97 -2.72 -26.03
N THR A 3 -10.81 -3.84 -25.33
CA THR A 3 -11.78 -4.26 -24.32
C THR A 3 -11.77 -3.17 -23.23
N ASP A 4 -12.88 -2.46 -23.06
CA ASP A 4 -13.11 -1.47 -21.98
C ASP A 4 -13.26 -2.18 -20.63
N ALA A 5 -12.26 -2.97 -20.26
CA ALA A 5 -12.14 -3.49 -18.92
C ALA A 5 -11.82 -2.31 -17.98
N LEU A 6 -12.61 -2.16 -16.92
CA LEU A 6 -12.34 -1.17 -15.89
C LEU A 6 -10.91 -1.34 -15.35
N PRO A 7 -10.19 -0.25 -15.08
CA PRO A 7 -8.84 -0.34 -14.53
C PRO A 7 -8.84 -1.09 -13.19
N LEU A 8 -7.77 -1.85 -12.94
CA LEU A 8 -7.56 -2.48 -11.65
C LEU A 8 -7.38 -1.39 -10.58
N ARG A 9 -8.28 -1.35 -9.61
CA ARG A 9 -8.18 -0.41 -8.49
C ARG A 9 -7.12 -0.88 -7.51
N ILE A 10 -6.22 0.04 -7.14
CA ILE A 10 -5.19 -0.13 -6.12
C ILE A 10 -5.50 0.82 -4.97
N GLY A 11 -5.74 0.22 -3.80
CA GLY A 11 -6.03 0.94 -2.58
C GLY A 11 -4.78 1.43 -1.86
N LEU A 12 -4.80 2.66 -1.38
CA LEU A 12 -3.83 3.23 -0.45
C LEU A 12 -4.49 3.38 0.92
N ARG A 13 -4.08 2.56 1.89
CA ARG A 13 -4.62 2.65 3.26
C ARG A 13 -3.61 3.35 4.16
N LEU A 14 -4.02 4.50 4.71
CA LEU A 14 -3.12 5.39 5.43
C LEU A 14 -3.03 5.05 6.91
N TRP A 15 -1.81 4.91 7.44
CA TRP A 15 -1.50 4.72 8.85
C TRP A 15 -0.45 5.73 9.28
N GLY A 16 -0.91 6.91 9.71
CA GLY A 16 -0.04 8.04 10.10
C GLY A 16 0.47 8.88 8.93
N PHE A 17 -0.03 8.64 7.72
CA PHE A 17 0.12 9.55 6.59
C PHE A 17 -1.07 10.50 6.54
N ASP A 18 -0.80 11.74 6.13
CA ASP A 18 -1.83 12.71 5.83
C ASP A 18 -2.39 12.48 4.42
N GLU A 19 -3.70 12.67 4.26
CA GLU A 19 -4.36 12.42 2.98
C GLU A 19 -3.96 13.43 1.91
N TYR A 20 -3.77 14.70 2.27
CA TYR A 20 -3.34 15.74 1.34
C TYR A 20 -1.92 15.45 0.82
N GLU A 21 -1.02 14.99 1.68
CA GLU A 21 0.31 14.52 1.29
C GLU A 21 0.25 13.42 0.23
N VAL A 22 -0.57 12.39 0.46
CA VAL A 22 -0.66 11.22 -0.45
C VAL A 22 -1.42 11.56 -1.73
N ARG A 23 -2.44 12.42 -1.67
CA ARG A 23 -3.12 12.95 -2.87
C ARG A 23 -2.14 13.70 -3.78
N GLY A 24 -1.13 14.36 -3.19
CA GLY A 24 -0.07 15.04 -3.92
C GLY A 24 0.78 14.12 -4.82
N TRP A 25 0.77 12.80 -4.59
CA TRP A 25 1.49 11.83 -5.43
C TRP A 25 0.78 11.53 -6.76
N GLY A 26 -0.49 11.93 -6.90
CA GLY A 26 -1.45 11.42 -7.89
C GLY A 26 -0.89 11.15 -9.29
N GLU A 27 -0.30 12.16 -9.95
CA GLU A 27 0.19 12.04 -11.33
C GLU A 27 1.47 11.19 -11.48
N ASN A 28 2.21 11.00 -10.40
CA ASN A 28 3.48 10.26 -10.41
C ASN A 28 3.29 8.76 -10.15
N LEU A 29 2.12 8.36 -9.66
CA LEU A 29 1.80 6.97 -9.41
C LEU A 29 1.56 6.24 -10.74
N PRO A 30 2.12 5.03 -10.91
CA PRO A 30 2.11 4.37 -12.21
C PRO A 30 0.70 3.87 -12.58
N THR A 31 0.24 4.19 -13.79
CA THR A 31 -1.10 3.79 -14.28
C THR A 31 -1.09 2.60 -15.24
N LEU A 32 0.09 2.13 -15.65
CA LEU A 32 0.26 1.05 -16.64
C LEU A 32 -0.57 1.24 -17.92
N GLY A 33 -0.53 2.47 -18.48
CA GLY A 33 -1.32 2.85 -19.65
C GLY A 33 -2.82 2.95 -19.37
N GLY A 34 -3.18 3.38 -18.15
CA GLY A 34 -4.57 3.50 -17.71
C GLY A 34 -5.23 2.18 -17.31
N ARG A 35 -4.45 1.11 -17.07
CA ARG A 35 -4.96 -0.18 -16.58
C ARG A 35 -4.99 -0.28 -15.05
N ILE A 36 -4.40 0.70 -14.37
CA ILE A 36 -4.37 0.83 -12.92
C ILE A 36 -4.95 2.19 -12.55
N SER A 37 -5.81 2.19 -11.55
CA SER A 37 -6.30 3.39 -10.88
C SER A 37 -5.95 3.35 -9.39
N TRP A 38 -5.77 4.52 -8.80
CA TRP A 38 -5.34 4.69 -7.41
C TRP A 38 -6.43 5.34 -6.59
N GLU A 39 -6.62 4.88 -5.36
CA GLU A 39 -7.65 5.39 -4.47
C GLU A 39 -7.17 5.32 -3.03
N ILE A 40 -7.42 6.38 -2.26
CA ILE A 40 -7.19 6.36 -0.81
C ILE A 40 -8.40 5.71 -0.15
N MET A 41 -8.17 4.64 0.60
CA MET A 41 -9.20 3.82 1.23
C MET A 41 -9.27 4.04 2.74
N HIS A 42 -10.50 4.17 3.24
CA HIS A 42 -10.78 4.24 4.68
C HIS A 42 -11.23 2.88 5.24
N ASP A 43 -11.99 2.10 4.48
CA ASP A 43 -12.52 0.79 4.87
C ASP A 43 -11.92 -0.38 4.06
N CYS A 44 -11.97 -1.60 4.60
CA CYS A 44 -11.39 -2.80 3.99
C CYS A 44 -12.23 -3.44 2.89
N ASP A 45 -13.51 -3.08 2.78
CA ASP A 45 -14.49 -3.80 1.96
C ASP A 45 -14.79 -3.07 0.64
N ALA A 46 -13.77 -2.50 0.01
CA ALA A 46 -13.94 -1.98 -1.34
C ALA A 46 -13.96 -3.15 -2.33
N ASP A 47 -15.17 -3.63 -2.63
CA ASP A 47 -15.41 -4.56 -3.72
C ASP A 47 -14.69 -4.10 -5.00
N GLY A 48 -13.95 -5.04 -5.62
CA GLY A 48 -13.23 -4.79 -6.88
C GLY A 48 -11.83 -4.20 -6.75
N VAL A 49 -11.24 -4.12 -5.55
CA VAL A 49 -9.83 -3.76 -5.37
C VAL A 49 -8.90 -4.96 -5.61
N GLY A 50 -7.90 -4.78 -6.48
CA GLY A 50 -6.94 -5.83 -6.82
C GLY A 50 -5.75 -5.96 -5.87
N ALA A 51 -5.38 -4.85 -5.24
CA ALA A 51 -4.35 -4.79 -4.22
C ALA A 51 -4.55 -3.60 -3.28
N VAL A 52 -4.11 -3.75 -2.03
CA VAL A 52 -4.08 -2.68 -1.02
C VAL A 52 -2.64 -2.49 -0.55
N ILE A 53 -2.14 -1.27 -0.69
CA ILE A 53 -0.86 -0.83 -0.13
C ILE A 53 -1.14 -0.04 1.15
N HIS A 54 -0.71 -0.59 2.28
CA HIS A 54 -0.78 0.05 3.59
C HIS A 54 0.43 0.98 3.74
N LEU A 55 0.20 2.29 3.74
CA LEU A 55 1.25 3.29 3.96
C LEU A 55 1.39 3.53 5.46
N VAL A 56 2.53 3.16 6.03
CA VAL A 56 2.74 3.12 7.48
C VAL A 56 3.87 4.05 7.87
N ARG A 57 3.55 5.17 8.52
CA ARG A 57 4.55 6.08 9.08
C ARG A 57 4.75 5.74 10.55
N SER A 58 6.01 5.61 10.97
CA SER A 58 6.33 5.46 12.39
C SER A 58 5.86 6.71 13.13
N SER A 59 4.96 6.53 14.11
CA SER A 59 4.31 7.62 14.85
C SER A 59 5.23 8.40 15.81
N ALA A 60 6.55 8.18 15.80
CA ALA A 60 7.43 8.67 16.86
C ALA A 60 8.23 9.89 16.43
N GLN A 61 7.67 11.07 16.72
CA GLN A 61 8.44 12.28 17.03
C GLN A 61 8.93 12.29 18.49
N THR A 62 8.47 11.37 19.34
CA THR A 62 8.88 11.29 20.76
C THR A 62 9.27 9.86 21.14
N LEU A 63 10.10 9.75 22.18
CA LEU A 63 10.82 8.61 22.77
C LEU A 63 10.09 7.24 22.95
N ALA A 64 8.89 7.04 22.42
CA ALA A 64 8.22 5.75 22.44
C ALA A 64 8.84 4.78 21.41
N SER A 65 9.22 3.59 21.88
CA SER A 65 9.67 2.47 21.04
C SER A 65 8.55 1.83 20.21
N PHE A 66 7.31 2.22 20.47
CA PHE A 66 6.12 1.55 19.95
C PHE A 66 5.46 2.31 18.80
N CYS A 67 5.14 1.59 17.72
CA CYS A 67 4.50 2.12 16.52
C CYS A 67 3.03 1.67 16.45
N TRP A 68 2.09 2.50 16.91
CA TRP A 68 0.65 2.19 16.85
C TRP A 68 0.15 1.99 15.42
N ASN A 69 0.66 2.79 14.48
CA ASN A 69 0.36 2.66 13.05
C ASN A 69 0.76 1.27 12.51
N CYS A 70 1.88 0.73 12.98
CA CYS A 70 2.36 -0.59 12.60
C CYS A 70 1.43 -1.69 13.11
N VAL A 71 0.90 -1.54 14.34
CA VAL A 71 -0.07 -2.49 14.90
C VAL A 71 -1.38 -2.48 14.11
N GLY A 72 -1.90 -1.28 13.79
CA GLY A 72 -3.12 -1.12 13.01
C GLY A 72 -3.01 -1.75 11.63
N ALA A 73 -1.93 -1.43 10.90
CA ALA A 73 -1.65 -2.01 9.58
C ALA A 73 -1.47 -3.54 9.65
N ASN A 74 -0.69 -4.04 10.61
CA ASN A 74 -0.44 -5.48 10.76
C ASN A 74 -1.72 -6.25 11.09
N ARG A 75 -2.60 -5.69 11.93
CA ARG A 75 -3.92 -6.27 12.22
C ARG A 75 -4.80 -6.27 10.97
N ALA A 76 -4.83 -5.18 10.21
CA ALA A 76 -5.63 -5.10 8.98
C ALA A 76 -5.16 -6.15 7.94
N ILE A 77 -3.85 -6.30 7.76
CA ILE A 77 -3.28 -7.31 6.86
C ILE A 77 -3.60 -8.73 7.35
N ARG A 78 -3.51 -8.98 8.67
CA ARG A 78 -3.87 -10.27 9.26
C ARG A 78 -5.35 -10.62 8.99
N LEU A 79 -6.26 -9.66 9.17
CA LEU A 79 -7.69 -9.88 8.95
C LEU A 79 -8.03 -10.16 7.48
N ALA A 80 -7.23 -9.65 6.55
CA ALA A 80 -7.37 -9.91 5.12
C ALA A 80 -6.70 -11.22 4.64
N GLN A 81 -6.06 -11.98 5.53
CA GLN A 81 -5.43 -13.25 5.15
C GLN A 81 -6.48 -14.23 4.61
N GLY A 82 -6.23 -14.77 3.42
CA GLY A 82 -7.15 -15.68 2.72
C GLY A 82 -8.01 -14.99 1.66
N ALA A 83 -8.02 -13.66 1.59
CA ALA A 83 -8.63 -12.94 0.46
C ALA A 83 -7.76 -13.05 -0.80
N ALA A 84 -8.38 -12.95 -1.99
CA ALA A 84 -7.66 -12.93 -3.27
C ALA A 84 -6.84 -11.63 -3.49
N VAL A 85 -7.17 -10.58 -2.73
CA VAL A 85 -6.56 -9.25 -2.79
C VAL A 85 -5.13 -9.30 -2.23
N LEU A 86 -4.20 -8.65 -2.94
CA LEU A 86 -2.81 -8.53 -2.47
C LEU A 86 -2.71 -7.43 -1.40
N HIS A 87 -2.19 -7.74 -0.22
CA HIS A 87 -1.89 -6.76 0.83
C HIS A 87 -0.37 -6.60 1.03
N VAL A 88 0.10 -5.35 0.94
CA VAL A 88 1.52 -5.00 1.15
C VAL A 88 1.60 -3.77 2.05
N ALA A 89 2.53 -3.75 3.00
CA ALA A 89 2.86 -2.56 3.78
C ALA A 89 4.11 -1.86 3.23
N VAL A 90 4.04 -0.54 3.08
CA VAL A 90 5.20 0.34 2.86
C VAL A 90 5.43 1.10 4.15
N PHE A 91 6.55 0.82 4.82
CA PHE A 91 6.90 1.38 6.11
C PHE A 91 7.96 2.48 5.99
N SER A 92 7.65 3.63 6.57
CA SER A 92 8.54 4.77 6.75
C SER A 92 8.90 4.92 8.22
N GLY A 93 10.14 4.57 8.56
CA GLY A 93 10.66 4.62 9.91
C GLY A 93 11.79 3.65 10.16
N ASP A 94 12.17 3.52 11.43
CA ASP A 94 13.21 2.59 11.87
C ASP A 94 12.72 1.15 11.86
N ALA A 95 13.42 0.26 11.15
CA ALA A 95 13.12 -1.15 11.03
C ALA A 95 12.95 -1.87 12.38
N ARG A 96 13.63 -1.40 13.44
CA ARG A 96 13.52 -1.93 14.81
C ARG A 96 12.12 -1.74 15.41
N ARG A 97 11.31 -0.85 14.84
CA ARG A 97 9.92 -0.57 15.26
C ARG A 97 8.88 -1.37 14.47
N LEU A 98 9.31 -2.21 13.53
CA LEU A 98 8.40 -3.11 12.83
C LEU A 98 7.76 -4.09 13.82
N PRO A 99 6.49 -4.48 13.59
CA PRO A 99 5.80 -5.39 14.49
C PRO A 99 6.46 -6.77 14.46
N THR A 100 6.30 -7.53 15.53
CA THR A 100 6.68 -8.95 15.60
C THR A 100 5.55 -9.71 16.30
N PRO A 101 4.83 -10.64 15.63
CA PRO A 101 5.04 -11.10 14.25
C PRO A 101 4.58 -10.07 13.19
N ARG A 102 5.09 -10.22 11.96
CA ARG A 102 4.64 -9.49 10.76
C ARG A 102 3.75 -10.39 9.91
N TYR A 103 2.58 -9.89 9.53
CA TYR A 103 1.69 -10.55 8.58
C TYR A 103 1.81 -9.89 7.21
N GLY A 104 1.76 -10.70 6.15
CA GLY A 104 1.87 -10.26 4.76
C GLY A 104 3.26 -9.72 4.39
N LEU A 105 3.31 -8.95 3.29
CA LEU A 105 4.55 -8.39 2.76
C LEU A 105 4.80 -7.00 3.34
N TRP A 106 6.03 -6.75 3.77
CA TRP A 106 6.48 -5.46 4.29
C TRP A 106 7.71 -4.99 3.52
N ALA A 107 7.65 -3.78 2.98
CA ALA A 107 8.76 -3.06 2.39
C ALA A 107 9.08 -1.83 3.24
N ILE A 108 10.37 -1.49 3.36
CA ILE A 108 10.83 -0.30 4.07
C ILE A 108 11.32 0.70 3.02
N ALA A 109 10.86 1.94 3.09
CA ALA A 109 11.26 2.98 2.12
C ALA A 109 12.77 3.30 2.20
N GLY A 110 13.33 3.26 3.41
CA GLY A 110 14.76 3.41 3.64
C GLY A 110 15.26 4.79 3.20
N ARG A 111 16.08 4.83 2.15
CA ARG A 111 16.58 6.09 1.57
C ARG A 111 15.72 6.64 0.42
N ARG A 112 14.76 5.85 -0.08
CA ARG A 112 13.81 6.30 -1.11
C ARG A 112 12.69 7.07 -0.44
N SER A 113 12.02 7.96 -1.20
CA SER A 113 10.74 8.48 -0.74
C SER A 113 9.70 7.38 -0.68
N GLU A 114 8.66 7.58 0.11
CA GLU A 114 7.55 6.65 0.22
C GLU A 114 6.80 6.50 -1.11
N GLU A 115 6.60 7.61 -1.82
CA GLU A 115 6.06 7.65 -3.18
C GLU A 115 6.88 6.77 -4.16
N GLN A 116 8.21 6.91 -4.18
CA GLN A 116 9.09 6.08 -5.01
C GLN A 116 8.99 4.60 -4.62
N THR A 117 8.85 4.32 -3.33
CA THR A 117 8.70 2.94 -2.83
C THR A 117 7.37 2.34 -3.28
N VAL A 118 6.28 3.11 -3.24
CA VAL A 118 4.97 2.71 -3.77
C VAL A 118 5.05 2.45 -5.28
N HIS A 119 5.74 3.32 -6.02
CA HIS A 119 5.97 3.15 -7.45
C HIS A 119 6.66 1.81 -7.76
N GLU A 120 7.74 1.48 -7.04
CA GLU A 120 8.47 0.22 -7.21
C GLU A 120 7.66 -1.01 -6.79
N ILE A 121 6.88 -0.91 -5.71
CA ILE A 121 5.94 -1.97 -5.30
C ILE A 121 4.91 -2.26 -6.39
N ALA A 122 4.32 -1.23 -7.00
CA ALA A 122 3.38 -1.41 -8.08
C ALA A 122 4.02 -2.09 -9.30
N ARG A 123 5.20 -1.63 -9.72
CA ARG A 123 5.93 -2.24 -10.84
C ARG A 123 6.29 -3.70 -10.60
N THR A 124 6.65 -4.06 -9.37
CA THR A 124 7.17 -5.38 -9.04
C THR A 124 6.06 -6.39 -8.72
N LEU A 125 5.02 -5.96 -7.99
CA LEU A 125 4.01 -6.86 -7.45
C LEU A 125 2.64 -6.73 -8.12
N VAL A 126 2.29 -5.54 -8.63
CA VAL A 126 0.97 -5.29 -9.22
C VAL A 126 1.00 -5.49 -10.73
N PHE A 127 1.98 -4.92 -11.43
CA PHE A 127 2.05 -4.99 -12.88
C PHE A 127 2.04 -6.42 -13.43
N PRO A 128 2.82 -7.38 -12.89
CA PRO A 128 2.76 -8.75 -13.38
C PRO A 128 1.35 -9.33 -13.25
N ARG A 129 0.63 -9.04 -12.16
CA ARG A 129 -0.75 -9.54 -11.96
C ARG A 129 -1.71 -8.94 -12.98
N VAL A 130 -1.58 -7.65 -13.31
CA VAL A 130 -2.38 -6.99 -14.36
C VAL A 130 -2.08 -7.54 -15.76
N ILE A 131 -0.82 -7.89 -16.03
CA ILE A 131 -0.40 -8.40 -17.34
C ILE A 131 -0.87 -9.85 -17.54
N HIS A 132 -0.78 -10.70 -16.50
CA HIS A 132 -1.09 -12.13 -16.58
C HIS A 132 -2.55 -12.47 -16.26
N ALA A 133 -3.36 -11.52 -15.79
CA ALA A 133 -4.81 -11.72 -15.58
C ALA A 133 -5.64 -11.68 -16.88
N ARG A 134 -4.99 -11.85 -18.05
CA ARG A 134 -5.61 -11.89 -19.37
C ARG A 134 -5.50 -13.27 -19.98
#